data_AF-A0A128A4F5-F1
#
_entry.id   AF-A0A128A4F5-F1
#
_cell.length_a   1.000
_cell.length_b   1.000
_cell.length_c   1.000
_cell.angle_alpha   90.00
_cell.angle_beta   90.00
_cell.angle_gamma   90.00
#
_symmetry.space_group_name_H-M   'P 1'
#
loop_
_entity.id
_entity.type
_entity.pdbx_description
1 polymer ?
#
loop_
_entity_poly.entity_id
_entity_poly.type
_entity_poly.pdbx_seq_one_letter_code
_entity_poly.pdbx_strand_id
1 'polypeptide(L)'
;MKFDEFWGLVSHELVEPKQFATQTKPFSAKYSGGRIMVSTSDTVWPIERSTVRQVWTKALSMHEKMRFVHTNYSHEGIRTSSYIISLLKHFVVDESKME
;
A
#
# COMPACT_ATOMS: atom_id res chain seq x y z
N MET A 1 1.47 6.05 -13.75
CA MET A 1 1.37 6.88 -12.54
C MET A 1 2.75 7.00 -11.89
N LYS A 2 3.14 8.20 -11.47
CA LYS A 2 4.35 8.47 -10.67
C LYS A 2 4.06 8.30 -9.18
N PHE A 3 5.09 8.09 -8.35
CA PHE A 3 4.91 7.92 -6.91
C PHE A 3 4.21 9.10 -6.23
N ASP A 4 4.53 10.33 -6.64
CA ASP A 4 3.94 11.53 -6.02
C ASP A 4 2.46 11.70 -6.36
N GLU A 5 2.03 11.26 -7.54
CA GLU A 5 0.62 11.21 -7.94
C GLU A 5 -0.12 10.18 -7.09
N PHE A 6 0.45 8.97 -6.94
CA PHE A 6 -0.08 7.94 -6.05
C PHE A 6 -0.19 8.45 -4.60
N TRP A 7 0.86 9.10 -4.10
CA TRP A 7 0.86 9.63 -2.74
C TRP A 7 -0.20 10.71 -2.54
N GLY A 8 -0.37 11.59 -3.53
CA GLY A 8 -1.44 12.58 -3.57
C GLY A 8 -2.82 11.94 -3.49
N LEU A 9 -3.07 10.91 -4.33
CA LEU A 9 -4.32 10.16 -4.30
C LEU A 9 -4.58 9.51 -2.95
N VAL A 10 -3.58 8.81 -2.37
CA VAL A 10 -3.70 8.22 -1.04
C VAL A 10 -4.02 9.27 0.02
N SER A 11 -3.35 10.43 -0.02
CA SER A 11 -3.57 11.49 0.96
C SER A 11 -4.97 12.12 0.87
N HIS A 12 -5.56 12.12 -0.33
CA HIS A 12 -6.90 12.63 -0.59
C HIS A 12 -7.99 11.59 -0.26
N GLU A 13 -7.81 10.35 -0.71
CA GLU A 13 -8.81 9.28 -0.61
C GLU A 13 -8.89 8.66 0.79
N LEU A 14 -7.84 8.80 1.60
CA LEU A 14 -7.77 8.25 2.95
C LEU A 14 -7.90 9.31 4.04
N VAL A 15 -8.51 10.47 3.76
CA VAL A 15 -8.80 11.48 4.82
C VAL A 15 -9.65 10.85 5.94
N GLU A 16 -10.60 10.00 5.54
CA GLU A 16 -11.36 9.14 6.44
C GLU A 16 -10.86 7.68 6.39
N PRO A 17 -11.01 6.91 7.49
CA PRO A 17 -10.62 5.51 7.51
C PRO A 17 -11.39 4.71 6.45
N LYS A 18 -10.66 3.99 5.60
CA LYS A 18 -11.21 3.09 4.59
C LYS A 18 -10.77 1.66 4.84
N GLN A 19 -11.63 0.69 4.52
CA GLN A 19 -11.36 -0.73 4.71
C GLN A 19 -10.66 -1.33 3.50
N PHE A 20 -9.69 -2.19 3.77
CA PHE A 20 -8.88 -2.90 2.80
C PHE A 20 -8.66 -4.34 3.27
N ALA A 21 -8.13 -5.16 2.37
CA ALA A 21 -7.70 -6.51 2.70
C ALA A 21 -6.29 -6.79 2.16
N THR A 22 -5.47 -7.43 2.98
CA THR A 22 -4.31 -8.20 2.51
C THR A 22 -4.76 -9.57 2.03
N GLN A 23 -3.84 -10.40 1.55
CA GLN A 23 -4.15 -11.80 1.20
C GLN A 23 -4.71 -12.61 2.37
N THR A 24 -4.39 -12.25 3.62
CA THR A 24 -4.71 -13.07 4.80
C THR A 24 -5.59 -12.39 5.83
N LYS A 25 -5.67 -11.04 5.83
CA LYS A 25 -6.44 -10.31 6.84
C LYS A 25 -6.93 -8.93 6.39
N PRO A 26 -8.11 -8.49 6.87
CA PRO A 26 -8.60 -7.13 6.67
C PRO A 26 -7.81 -6.12 7.51
N PHE A 27 -7.85 -4.86 7.09
CA PHE A 27 -7.31 -3.73 7.83
C PHE A 27 -8.00 -2.42 7.41
N SER A 28 -7.95 -1.43 8.29
CA SER A 28 -8.33 -0.06 7.97
C SER A 28 -7.10 0.79 7.69
N ALA A 29 -7.19 1.72 6.74
CA ALA A 29 -6.15 2.71 6.50
C ALA A 29 -6.71 4.13 6.48
N LYS A 30 -5.99 5.05 7.11
CA LYS A 30 -6.26 6.51 7.12
C LYS A 30 -4.96 7.27 6.89
N TYR A 31 -4.98 8.32 6.11
CA TYR A 31 -3.89 9.27 5.99
C TYR A 31 -3.95 10.28 7.14
N SER A 32 -2.86 10.44 7.87
CA SER A 32 -2.74 11.41 8.97
C SER A 32 -1.29 11.81 9.18
N GLY A 33 -1.05 13.12 9.34
CA GLY A 33 0.28 13.64 9.68
C GLY A 33 1.40 13.27 8.70
N GLY A 34 1.10 13.17 7.40
CA GLY A 34 2.10 12.80 6.39
C GLY A 34 2.38 11.30 6.27
N ARG A 35 1.57 10.47 6.91
CA ARG A 35 1.76 9.01 7.03
C ARG A 35 0.44 8.28 6.76
N ILE A 36 0.55 6.99 6.43
CA ILE A 36 -0.61 6.10 6.38
C ILE A 36 -0.69 5.36 7.71
N MET A 37 -1.77 5.58 8.45
CA MET A 37 -2.09 4.87 9.67
C MET A 37 -2.89 3.63 9.31
N VAL A 38 -2.26 2.45 9.47
CA VAL A 38 -2.90 1.16 9.28
C VAL A 38 -3.38 0.64 10.62
N SER A 39 -4.65 0.28 10.72
CA SER A 39 -5.25 -0.28 11.93
C SER A 39 -5.81 -1.67 11.63
N THR A 40 -5.39 -2.67 12.41
CA THR A 40 -6.05 -3.97 12.53
C THR A 40 -6.86 -4.01 13.83
N SER A 41 -7.58 -5.11 14.09
CA SER A 41 -8.30 -5.34 15.35
C SER A 41 -7.47 -5.00 16.60
N ASP A 42 -6.20 -5.37 16.59
CA ASP A 42 -5.38 -5.38 17.80
C ASP A 42 -4.23 -4.37 17.78
N THR A 43 -3.99 -3.68 16.67
CA THR A 43 -2.77 -2.86 16.53
C THR A 43 -2.90 -1.77 15.48
N VAL A 44 -2.24 -0.64 15.74
CA VAL A 44 -2.09 0.48 14.81
C VAL A 44 -0.62 0.64 14.45
N TRP A 45 -0.34 0.80 13.15
CA TRP A 45 0.99 0.94 12.59
C TRP A 45 1.06 2.19 11.70
N PRO A 46 1.96 3.14 11.98
CA PRO A 46 2.28 4.18 11.02
C PRO A 46 3.14 3.61 9.90
N ILE A 47 2.84 3.98 8.66
CA ILE A 47 3.65 3.68 7.49
C ILE A 47 4.14 5.00 6.90
N GLU A 48 5.46 5.18 6.94
CA GLU A 48 6.13 6.37 6.44
C GLU A 48 6.12 6.40 4.90
N ARG A 49 6.06 7.61 4.34
CA ARG A 49 6.16 7.83 2.89
C ARG A 49 7.42 7.18 2.29
N SER A 50 8.54 7.22 3.00
CA SER A 50 9.80 6.60 2.56
C SER A 50 9.68 5.09 2.43
N THR A 51 9.05 4.42 3.39
CA THR A 51 8.79 2.97 3.34
C THR A 51 7.88 2.62 2.16
N VAL A 52 6.83 3.41 1.93
CA VAL A 52 5.95 3.20 0.76
C VAL A 52 6.73 3.42 -0.54
N ARG A 53 7.62 4.41 -0.59
CA ARG A 53 8.47 4.68 -1.77
C ARG A 53 9.46 3.54 -2.06
N GLN A 54 10.00 2.90 -1.02
CA GLN A 54 10.88 1.74 -1.17
C GLN A 54 10.13 0.57 -1.82
N VAL A 55 8.94 0.24 -1.28
CA VAL A 55 8.09 -0.83 -1.85
C VAL A 55 7.64 -0.47 -3.26
N TRP A 56 7.25 0.78 -3.52
CA TRP A 56 6.90 1.27 -4.86
C TRP A 56 8.03 1.06 -5.88
N THR A 57 9.23 1.51 -5.54
CA THR A 57 10.41 1.41 -6.42
C THR A 57 10.70 -0.04 -6.77
N LYS A 58 10.64 -0.92 -5.75
CA LYS A 58 10.80 -2.36 -5.94
C LYS A 58 9.70 -2.94 -6.82
N ALA A 59 8.43 -2.57 -6.60
CA ALA A 59 7.31 -3.01 -7.43
C ALA A 59 7.51 -2.64 -8.91
N LEU A 60 7.95 -1.41 -9.21
CA LEU A 60 8.20 -0.98 -10.58
C LEU A 60 9.34 -1.74 -11.28
N SER A 61 10.33 -2.19 -10.52
CA SER A 61 11.44 -3.00 -11.04
C SER A 61 11.04 -4.44 -11.38
N MET A 62 9.89 -4.90 -10.88
CA MET A 62 9.40 -6.25 -11.09
C MET A 62 8.52 -6.35 -12.35
N HIS A 63 8.48 -7.57 -12.91
CA HIS A 63 7.49 -7.94 -13.91
C HIS A 63 6.06 -7.76 -13.35
N GLU A 64 5.12 -7.30 -14.17
CA GLU A 64 3.75 -6.93 -13.78
C GLU A 64 3.05 -8.00 -12.93
N LYS A 65 3.09 -9.26 -13.38
CA LYS A 65 2.52 -10.43 -12.66
C LYS A 65 3.12 -10.69 -11.27
N MET A 66 4.28 -10.12 -10.95
CA MET A 66 5.00 -10.34 -9.70
C MET A 66 4.94 -9.14 -8.74
N ARG A 67 4.48 -7.96 -9.21
CA ARG A 67 4.53 -6.70 -8.45
C ARG A 67 3.72 -6.74 -7.16
N PHE A 68 2.66 -7.54 -7.09
CA PHE A 68 1.75 -7.59 -5.94
C PHE A 68 1.84 -8.90 -5.14
N VAL A 69 2.93 -9.65 -5.31
CA VAL A 69 3.19 -10.89 -4.59
C VAL A 69 3.97 -10.58 -3.31
N HIS A 70 3.35 -10.75 -2.14
CA HIS A 70 3.91 -10.39 -0.85
C HIS A 70 5.28 -11.03 -0.56
N THR A 71 5.48 -12.30 -0.91
CA THR A 71 6.73 -13.03 -0.67
C THR A 71 7.93 -12.41 -1.39
N ASN A 72 7.71 -11.61 -2.45
CA ASN A 72 8.80 -10.89 -3.12
C ASN A 72 9.36 -9.72 -2.29
N TYR A 73 8.70 -9.35 -1.19
CA TYR A 73 9.07 -8.23 -0.32
C TYR A 73 9.48 -8.66 1.08
N SER A 74 9.30 -9.93 1.44
CA SER A 74 9.58 -10.45 2.79
C SER A 74 11.06 -10.37 3.18
N HIS A 75 11.98 -10.52 2.21
CA HIS A 75 13.43 -10.45 2.44
C HIS A 75 13.96 -9.06 2.80
N GLU A 76 13.16 -8.00 2.63
CA GLU A 76 13.56 -6.61 2.89
C GLU A 76 13.38 -6.21 4.36
N GLY A 77 12.86 -7.10 5.22
CA GLY A 77 12.53 -6.77 6.62
C GLY A 77 11.38 -5.77 6.77
N ILE A 78 10.67 -5.44 5.68
CA ILE A 78 9.54 -4.50 5.71
C ILE A 78 8.31 -5.24 6.23
N ARG A 79 8.12 -5.19 7.55
CA ARG A 79 7.01 -5.84 8.28
C ARG A 79 5.62 -5.42 7.78
N THR A 80 5.50 -4.21 7.21
CA THR A 80 4.24 -3.63 6.73
C THR A 80 4.02 -3.80 5.22
N SER A 81 4.90 -4.55 4.53
CA SER A 81 4.86 -4.69 3.06
C SER A 81 3.52 -5.21 2.54
N SER A 82 2.87 -6.14 3.24
CA SER A 82 1.56 -6.67 2.84
C SER A 82 0.48 -5.58 2.76
N TYR A 83 0.45 -4.64 3.70
CA TYR A 83 -0.49 -3.52 3.69
C TYR A 83 -0.19 -2.55 2.56
N ILE A 84 1.09 -2.24 2.34
CA ILE A 84 1.53 -1.34 1.28
C ILE A 84 1.14 -1.93 -0.08
N ILE A 85 1.41 -3.22 -0.31
CA ILE A 85 1.06 -3.91 -1.54
C ILE A 85 -0.44 -3.87 -1.81
N SER A 86 -1.28 -4.08 -0.78
CA SER A 86 -2.74 -3.96 -0.93
C SER A 86 -3.17 -2.56 -1.35
N LEU A 87 -2.57 -1.51 -0.77
CA LEU A 87 -2.86 -0.13 -1.15
C LEU A 87 -2.37 0.16 -2.58
N LEU A 88 -1.18 -0.30 -2.95
CA LEU A 88 -0.67 -0.16 -4.32
C LEU A 88 -1.58 -0.89 -5.31
N LYS A 89 -2.03 -2.10 -4.99
CA LYS A 89 -2.98 -2.83 -5.84
C LYS A 89 -4.26 -2.00 -6.01
N HIS A 90 -4.84 -1.51 -4.92
CA HIS A 90 -6.09 -0.72 -4.96
C HIS A 90 -5.99 0.57 -5.78
N PHE A 91 -4.93 1.36 -5.59
CA PHE A 91 -4.83 2.71 -6.19
C PHE A 91 -4.09 2.74 -7.53
N VAL A 92 -3.27 1.72 -7.83
CA VAL A 92 -2.45 1.68 -9.05
C VAL A 92 -3.03 0.69 -10.05
N VAL A 93 -3.54 -0.45 -9.59
CA VAL A 93 -4.25 -1.42 -10.43
C VAL A 93 -5.73 -1.10 -10.33
N ASP A 94 -6.14 -0.16 -11.17
CA ASP A 94 -7.55 0.09 -11.40
C ASP A 94 -8.13 -1.13 -12.15
N GLU A 95 -8.57 -2.17 -11.42
CA GLU A 95 -9.26 -3.35 -11.99
C GLU A 95 -10.53 -2.92 -12.77
N SER A 96 -10.98 -1.66 -12.66
CA SER A 96 -12.06 -1.08 -13.47
C SER A 96 -11.65 -0.62 -14.88
N LYS A 97 -10.36 -0.70 -15.25
CA LYS A 97 -9.83 -0.30 -16.57
C LYS A 97 -9.17 -1.43 -17.36
N MET A 98 -9.24 -2.66 -16.88
CA MET A 98 -8.87 -3.84 -17.63
C MET A 98 -10.14 -4.50 -18.17
N GLU A 99 -10.80 -3.81 -19.12
CA GLU A 99 -11.69 -4.43 -20.11
C GLU A 99 -10.87 -4.96 -21.29
#